data_AF-A0A925HHR1-F1
#
_entry.id   AF-A0A925HHR1-F1
#
_cell.length_a   1.000
_cell.length_b   1.000
_cell.length_c   1.000
_cell.angle_alpha   90.00
_cell.angle_beta   90.00
_cell.angle_gamma   90.00
#
_symmetry.space_group_name_H-M   'P 1'
#
loop_
_entity.id
_entity.type
_entity.pdbx_description
1 polymer ?
#
loop_
_entity_poly.entity_id
_entity_poly.type
_entity_poly.pdbx_seq_one_letter_code
_entity_poly.pdbx_strand_id
1 'polypeptide(L)'
;MLSLAGSLMGAVLALVGRRGRVVARGMFCRRCGYDLRCIEAPGACPECGTNLARRRAVSDMLRRPRRVIRWIGRAVLVGSLAWGVVWTWQNRWQIDWQVYKPVWLLIRQSRSGDNFALMELNERMATLRLSNVELSSVLEGLIATDRNAETLNWLYADAVRAMKWTDVWTPKLEQRCINANALVTWSAFGDADQPCLLLSFQSRVGENPLPAIDPVIESASIDGGPLPLGEMETLWNGVRQCVVILPPSASGTIVTIHWRVRYLDEATLRQVGPEWTHTEQIDFVPGVAGSRLRADD
;
A
#
# COMPACT_ATOMS: atom_id res chain seq x y z
N MET A 1 -2.38 20.82 -10.31
CA MET A 1 -3.22 22.02 -10.04
C MET A 1 -2.71 22.86 -8.88
N LEU A 2 -2.32 22.26 -7.74
CA LEU A 2 -1.81 22.99 -6.57
C LEU A 2 -0.60 23.91 -6.85
N SER A 3 0.36 23.46 -7.67
CA SER A 3 1.54 24.25 -8.04
C SER A 3 1.21 25.53 -8.84
N LEU A 4 0.20 25.46 -9.71
CA LEU A 4 -0.28 26.62 -10.48
C LEU A 4 -0.98 27.64 -9.59
N ALA A 5 -1.87 27.17 -8.71
CA ALA A 5 -2.55 28.03 -7.74
C ALA A 5 -1.56 28.72 -6.80
N GLY A 6 -0.57 27.98 -6.29
CA GLY A 6 0.51 28.53 -5.45
C GLY A 6 1.37 29.56 -6.18
N SER A 7 1.72 29.30 -7.44
CA SER A 7 2.50 30.24 -8.26
C SER A 7 1.73 31.53 -8.55
N LEU A 8 0.45 31.43 -8.91
CA LEU A 8 -0.42 32.59 -9.12
C LEU A 8 -0.56 33.42 -7.83
N MET A 9 -0.82 32.77 -6.70
CA MET A 9 -0.92 33.43 -5.40
C MET A 9 0.40 34.15 -5.03
N GLY A 10 1.54 33.47 -5.20
CA GLY A 10 2.87 34.06 -4.96
C GLY A 10 3.15 35.27 -5.85
N ALA A 11 2.80 35.18 -7.14
CA ALA A 11 2.92 36.28 -8.09
C ALA A 11 2.05 37.48 -7.69
N VAL A 12 0.78 37.25 -7.33
CA VAL A 12 -0.14 38.29 -6.86
C VAL A 12 0.39 38.97 -5.61
N LEU A 13 0.84 38.22 -4.60
CA LEU A 13 1.43 38.77 -3.38
C LEU A 13 2.70 39.58 -3.66
N ALA A 14 3.58 39.10 -4.54
CA ALA A 14 4.78 39.83 -4.95
C ALA A 14 4.43 41.16 -5.66
N LEU A 15 3.41 41.17 -6.52
CA LEU A 15 2.93 42.36 -7.21
C LEU A 15 2.25 43.36 -6.25
N VAL A 16 1.44 42.88 -5.30
CA VAL A 16 0.83 43.70 -4.24
C VAL A 16 1.91 44.30 -3.33
N GLY A 17 2.91 43.50 -2.95
CA GLY A 17 4.08 43.95 -2.19
C GLY A 17 4.94 44.97 -2.95
N ARG A 18 4.89 44.98 -4.29
CA ARG A 18 5.53 45.99 -5.13
C ARG A 18 4.78 47.32 -5.14
N ARG A 19 3.43 47.30 -5.15
CA ARG A 19 2.60 48.53 -5.12
C ARG A 19 2.77 49.37 -3.84
N GLY A 20 3.15 48.74 -2.72
CA GLY A 20 3.40 49.40 -1.44
C GLY A 20 2.12 49.87 -0.73
N ARG A 21 2.26 50.40 0.50
CA ARG A 21 1.17 51.06 1.25
C ARG A 21 1.32 52.57 1.09
N VAL A 22 0.22 53.29 0.84
CA VAL A 22 0.20 54.76 0.98
C VAL A 22 0.32 55.09 2.47
N VAL A 23 1.41 55.75 2.85
CA VAL A 23 1.67 56.16 4.24
C VAL A 23 1.16 57.57 4.48
N ALA A 24 1.34 58.46 3.51
CA ALA A 24 0.88 59.84 3.57
C ALA A 24 0.48 60.35 2.19
N ARG A 25 -0.41 61.36 2.17
CA ARG A 25 -0.78 62.17 0.99
C ARG A 25 -0.27 63.59 1.19
N GLY A 26 0.20 64.23 0.13
CA GLY A 26 0.88 65.52 0.18
C GLY A 26 1.96 65.62 -0.91
N MET A 27 2.66 66.74 -0.98
CA MET A 27 3.74 66.91 -1.96
C MET A 27 5.04 66.35 -1.38
N PHE A 28 5.52 65.23 -1.92
CA PHE A 28 6.79 64.63 -1.49
C PHE A 28 7.80 64.64 -2.64
N CYS A 29 9.08 64.83 -2.33
CA CYS A 29 10.14 64.59 -3.31
C CYS A 29 10.16 63.10 -3.71
N ARG A 30 10.08 62.79 -5.01
CA ARG A 30 10.02 61.40 -5.51
C ARG A 30 11.30 60.61 -5.26
N ARG A 31 12.45 61.29 -5.12
CA ARG A 31 13.78 60.66 -4.92
C ARG A 31 14.04 60.28 -3.47
N CYS A 32 13.94 61.25 -2.55
CA CYS A 32 14.24 61.04 -1.12
C CYS A 32 13.01 60.89 -0.21
N GLY A 33 11.82 61.32 -0.64
CA GLY A 33 10.60 61.25 0.16
C GLY A 33 10.37 62.44 1.11
N TYR A 34 11.19 63.49 1.04
CA TYR A 34 11.04 64.71 1.86
C TYR A 34 9.70 65.41 1.62
N ASP A 35 9.04 65.90 2.68
CA ASP A 35 7.76 66.62 2.60
C ASP A 35 8.00 68.08 2.15
N LEU A 36 7.41 68.46 1.01
CA LEU A 36 7.61 69.74 0.35
C LEU A 36 6.56 70.79 0.76
N ARG A 37 5.67 70.48 1.72
CA ARG A 37 4.59 71.38 2.13
C ARG A 37 5.06 72.76 2.62
N CYS A 38 6.29 72.88 3.09
CA CYS A 38 6.83 74.13 3.64
C CYS A 38 7.80 74.86 2.67
N ILE A 39 7.85 74.49 1.39
CA ILE A 39 8.74 75.14 0.41
C ILE A 39 7.91 76.06 -0.49
N GLU A 40 8.14 77.36 -0.40
CA GLU A 40 7.37 78.39 -1.11
C GLU A 40 7.70 78.48 -2.61
N ALA A 41 8.90 78.08 -3.03
CA ALA A 41 9.35 78.19 -4.43
C ALA A 41 9.92 76.87 -4.98
N PRO A 42 9.56 76.45 -6.21
CA PRO A 42 10.04 75.21 -6.83
C PRO A 42 11.52 75.32 -7.25
N GLY A 43 12.42 75.14 -6.29
CA GLY A 43 13.87 75.07 -6.50
C GLY A 43 14.43 73.64 -6.49
N ALA A 44 15.62 73.47 -5.93
CA ALA A 44 16.19 72.14 -5.64
C ALA A 44 15.64 71.59 -4.32
N CYS A 45 15.43 70.28 -4.23
CA CYS A 45 15.07 69.63 -2.97
C CYS A 45 16.18 69.83 -1.92
N PRO A 46 15.87 70.30 -0.70
CA PRO A 46 16.89 70.61 0.31
C PRO A 46 17.68 69.37 0.78
N GLU A 47 17.10 68.18 0.70
CA GLU A 47 17.75 66.93 1.15
C GLU A 47 18.64 66.28 0.08
N CYS A 48 18.20 66.27 -1.18
CA CYS A 48 18.87 65.47 -2.23
C CYS A 48 19.29 66.28 -3.46
N GLY A 49 19.10 67.60 -3.44
CA GLY A 49 19.45 68.51 -4.53
C GLY A 49 18.66 68.30 -5.83
N THR A 50 17.62 67.45 -5.83
CA THR A 50 16.88 67.15 -7.06
C THR A 50 16.04 68.36 -7.48
N ASN A 51 16.20 68.81 -8.73
CA ASN A 51 15.42 69.92 -9.30
C ASN A 51 13.91 69.59 -9.32
N LEU A 52 13.13 70.33 -8.53
CA LEU A 52 11.68 70.14 -8.36
C LEU A 52 10.86 70.64 -9.55
N ALA A 53 11.44 71.45 -10.45
CA ALA A 53 10.77 71.93 -11.67
C ALA A 53 10.49 70.81 -12.69
N ARG A 54 11.08 69.61 -12.53
CA ARG A 54 10.82 68.48 -13.44
C ARG A 54 9.44 67.87 -13.15
N ARG A 55 8.65 67.61 -14.20
CA ARG A 55 7.27 67.04 -14.16
C ARG A 55 7.10 65.75 -13.32
N ARG A 56 8.17 65.01 -13.01
CA ARG A 56 8.13 63.77 -12.21
C ARG A 56 8.98 63.86 -10.93
N ALA A 57 9.44 65.05 -10.52
CA ALA A 57 10.23 65.22 -9.31
C ALA A 57 9.37 65.19 -8.03
N VAL A 58 8.09 65.54 -8.14
CA VAL A 58 7.12 65.55 -7.04
C VAL A 58 6.18 64.33 -7.15
N SER A 59 5.78 63.79 -6.00
CA SER A 59 4.81 62.71 -5.85
C SER A 59 3.74 63.13 -4.85
N ASP A 60 2.46 63.03 -5.22
CA ASP A 60 1.33 63.40 -4.34
C ASP A 60 1.09 62.41 -3.18
N MET A 61 1.85 61.31 -3.20
CA MET A 61 1.72 60.22 -2.24
C MET A 61 3.09 59.68 -1.87
N LEU A 62 3.32 59.49 -0.57
CA LEU A 62 4.45 58.73 -0.06
C LEU A 62 4.05 57.26 0.08
N ARG A 63 4.65 56.38 -0.71
CA ARG A 63 4.41 54.94 -0.67
C ARG A 63 5.58 54.22 -0.01
N ARG A 64 5.32 53.49 1.07
CA ARG A 64 6.33 52.62 1.69
C ARG A 64 6.19 51.20 1.12
N PRO A 65 7.26 50.62 0.54
CA PRO A 65 7.19 49.26 0.03
C PRO A 65 6.95 48.29 1.19
N ARG A 66 5.99 47.37 1.03
CA ARG A 66 5.75 46.29 1.99
C ARG A 66 6.78 45.19 1.74
N ARG A 67 8.02 45.41 2.18
CA ARG A 67 9.17 44.49 1.93
C ARG A 67 8.85 43.06 2.35
N VAL A 68 8.23 42.88 3.52
CA VAL A 68 7.84 41.57 4.06
C VAL A 68 6.88 40.84 3.10
N ILE A 69 5.78 41.47 2.69
CA ILE A 69 4.81 40.85 1.75
C ILE A 69 5.48 40.49 0.42
N ARG A 70 6.39 41.35 -0.07
CA ARG A 70 7.13 41.06 -1.31
C ARG A 70 8.02 39.82 -1.18
N TRP A 71 8.72 39.68 -0.04
CA TRP A 71 9.56 38.50 0.21
C TRP A 71 8.72 37.23 0.38
N ILE A 72 7.61 37.30 1.11
CA ILE A 72 6.67 36.17 1.24
C ILE A 72 6.15 35.76 -0.13
N GLY A 73 5.68 36.71 -0.95
CA GLY A 73 5.18 36.41 -2.29
C GLY A 73 6.24 35.76 -3.19
N ARG A 74 7.49 36.24 -3.14
CA ARG A 74 8.61 35.62 -3.87
C ARG A 74 8.93 34.21 -3.38
N ALA A 75 8.95 33.99 -2.07
CA ALA A 75 9.21 32.67 -1.48
C ALA A 75 8.13 31.67 -1.89
N VAL A 76 6.85 32.05 -1.82
CA VAL A 76 5.72 31.21 -2.25
C VAL A 76 5.79 30.91 -3.75
N LEU A 77 6.11 31.92 -4.58
CA LEU A 77 6.25 31.75 -6.03
C LEU A 77 7.37 30.76 -6.38
N VAL A 78 8.58 30.95 -5.83
CA VAL A 78 9.74 30.09 -6.10
C VAL A 78 9.50 28.68 -5.56
N GLY A 79 8.97 28.55 -4.35
CA GLY A 79 8.63 27.24 -3.76
C GLY A 79 7.60 26.47 -4.59
N SER A 80 6.56 27.15 -5.08
CA SER A 80 5.52 26.52 -5.92
C SER A 80 6.05 26.08 -7.29
N LEU A 81 6.94 26.88 -7.90
CA LEU A 81 7.58 26.53 -9.16
C LEU A 81 8.56 25.37 -8.98
N ALA A 82 9.38 25.40 -7.93
CA ALA A 82 10.31 24.31 -7.61
C ALA A 82 9.55 23.00 -7.37
N TRP A 83 8.47 23.04 -6.60
CA TRP A 83 7.60 21.88 -6.40
C TRP A 83 6.98 21.37 -7.71
N GLY A 84 6.52 22.29 -8.58
CA GLY A 84 6.02 21.96 -9.90
C GLY A 84 7.05 21.23 -10.77
N VAL A 85 8.31 21.67 -10.75
CA VAL A 85 9.41 21.03 -11.48
C VAL A 85 9.72 19.63 -10.93
N VAL A 86 9.79 19.47 -9.61
CA VAL A 86 10.03 18.16 -8.99
C VAL A 86 8.90 17.19 -9.36
N TRP A 87 7.65 17.64 -9.30
CA TRP A 87 6.49 16.83 -9.65
C TRP A 87 6.47 16.42 -11.12
N THR A 88 6.72 17.35 -12.05
CA THR A 88 6.75 17.02 -13.49
C THR A 88 7.93 16.12 -13.84
N TRP A 89 9.08 16.32 -13.18
CA TRP A 89 10.24 15.44 -13.33
C TRP A 89 9.92 14.02 -12.85
N GLN A 90 9.39 13.86 -11.64
CA GLN A 90 8.99 12.56 -11.11
C GLN A 90 8.00 11.83 -12.03
N ASN A 91 6.96 12.53 -12.52
CA ASN A 91 5.97 11.92 -13.42
C ASN A 91 6.54 11.57 -14.80
N ARG A 92 7.48 12.37 -15.32
CA ARG A 92 8.06 12.12 -16.64
C ARG A 92 9.01 10.93 -16.65
N TRP A 93 9.75 10.71 -15.56
CA TRP A 93 10.75 9.64 -15.49
C TRP A 93 10.22 8.36 -14.87
N GLN A 94 8.98 8.35 -14.37
CA GLN A 94 8.36 7.21 -13.67
C GLN A 94 9.33 6.54 -12.70
N ILE A 95 10.14 7.35 -12.00
CA ILE A 95 11.14 6.84 -11.05
C ILE A 95 10.35 6.20 -9.93
N ASP A 96 10.48 4.88 -9.82
CA ASP A 96 9.92 4.17 -8.70
C ASP A 96 10.77 4.46 -7.46
N TRP A 97 10.33 5.45 -6.69
CA TRP A 97 10.98 5.82 -5.44
C TRP A 97 10.93 4.68 -4.41
N GLN A 98 10.08 3.68 -4.57
CA GLN A 98 10.02 2.51 -3.68
C GLN A 98 11.36 1.74 -3.71
N VAL A 99 12.00 1.64 -4.87
CA VAL A 99 13.28 0.94 -5.06
C VAL A 99 14.40 1.54 -4.21
N TYR A 100 14.35 2.84 -3.94
CA TYR A 100 15.38 3.53 -3.14
C TYR A 100 15.04 3.62 -1.66
N LYS A 101 13.85 3.17 -1.23
CA LYS A 101 13.49 3.20 0.19
C LYS A 101 14.28 2.15 0.98
N PRO A 102 14.75 2.48 2.19
CA PRO A 102 15.34 1.49 3.07
C PRO A 102 14.26 0.54 3.63
N VAL A 103 14.65 -0.70 3.96
CA VAL A 103 13.72 -1.77 4.36
C VAL A 103 12.87 -1.39 5.57
N TRP A 104 13.45 -0.73 6.58
CA TRP A 104 12.69 -0.29 7.77
C TRP A 104 11.53 0.64 7.43
N LEU A 105 11.68 1.48 6.40
CA LEU A 105 10.63 2.41 5.96
C LEU A 105 9.54 1.65 5.21
N LEU A 106 9.91 0.66 4.40
CA LEU A 106 8.97 -0.22 3.73
C LEU A 106 8.16 -1.04 4.74
N ILE A 107 8.78 -1.60 5.78
CA ILE A 107 8.09 -2.30 6.88
C ILE A 107 7.10 -1.36 7.59
N ARG A 108 7.49 -0.09 7.80
CA ARG A 108 6.61 0.90 8.42
C ARG A 108 5.41 1.24 7.51
N GLN A 109 5.62 1.35 6.21
CA GLN A 109 4.58 1.68 5.22
C GLN A 109 3.65 0.49 4.95
N SER A 110 4.17 -0.73 4.94
CA SER A 110 3.36 -1.93 4.83
C SER A 110 2.39 -2.09 6.01
N ARG A 111 2.82 -1.72 7.22
CA ARG A 111 1.94 -1.65 8.41
C ARG A 111 0.80 -0.64 8.27
N SER A 112 0.94 0.39 7.43
CA SER A 112 -0.16 1.32 7.11
C SER A 112 -1.06 0.85 5.96
N GLY A 113 -0.82 -0.34 5.41
CA GLY A 113 -1.58 -0.90 4.28
C GLY A 113 -1.15 -0.38 2.91
N ASP A 114 0.07 0.16 2.76
CA ASP A 114 0.60 0.57 1.46
C ASP A 114 1.00 -0.66 0.63
N ASN A 115 0.16 -1.00 -0.37
CA ASN A 115 0.37 -2.14 -1.26
C ASN A 115 1.68 -2.05 -2.05
N PHE A 116 2.13 -0.84 -2.41
CA PHE A 116 3.39 -0.68 -3.15
C PHE A 116 4.60 -1.02 -2.30
N ALA A 117 4.56 -0.68 -1.00
CA ALA A 117 5.61 -1.07 -0.07
C ALA A 117 5.65 -2.59 0.15
N LEU A 118 4.49 -3.25 0.20
CA LEU A 118 4.38 -4.70 0.26
C LEU A 118 4.95 -5.38 -0.99
N MET A 119 4.58 -4.90 -2.20
CA MET A 119 5.10 -5.44 -3.45
C MET A 119 6.63 -5.34 -3.55
N GLU A 120 7.21 -4.17 -3.21
CA GLU A 120 8.66 -3.97 -3.19
C GLU A 120 9.36 -4.88 -2.15
N LEU A 121 8.77 -5.04 -0.95
CA LEU A 121 9.29 -5.98 0.04
C LEU A 121 9.27 -7.43 -0.49
N ASN A 122 8.20 -7.82 -1.18
CA ASN A 122 8.10 -9.14 -1.79
C ASN A 122 9.16 -9.35 -2.86
N GLU A 123 9.36 -8.36 -3.73
CA GLU A 123 10.40 -8.41 -4.77
C GLU A 123 11.79 -8.55 -4.16
N ARG A 124 12.09 -7.82 -3.07
CA ARG A 124 13.39 -7.95 -2.36
C ARG A 124 13.57 -9.29 -1.66
N MET A 125 12.49 -9.87 -1.12
CA MET A 125 12.51 -11.21 -0.55
C MET A 125 12.76 -12.26 -1.65
N ALA A 126 12.01 -12.18 -2.76
CA ALA A 126 12.13 -13.11 -3.87
C ALA A 126 13.51 -13.06 -4.54
N THR A 127 14.13 -11.88 -4.61
CA THR A 127 15.48 -11.69 -5.17
C THR A 127 16.60 -11.89 -4.16
N LEU A 128 16.29 -12.32 -2.92
CA LEU A 128 17.26 -12.53 -1.83
C LEU A 128 18.16 -11.31 -1.56
N ARG A 129 17.63 -10.10 -1.76
CA ARG A 129 18.37 -8.84 -1.54
C ARG A 129 18.36 -8.37 -0.08
N LEU A 130 17.59 -9.04 0.77
CA LEU A 130 17.48 -8.72 2.19
C LEU A 130 18.57 -9.44 2.99
N SER A 131 19.22 -8.71 3.89
CA SER A 131 20.07 -9.34 4.90
C SER A 131 19.23 -10.16 5.89
N ASN A 132 19.85 -11.14 6.55
CA ASN A 132 19.19 -11.98 7.56
C ASN A 132 18.54 -11.16 8.69
N VAL A 133 19.12 -10.01 9.06
CA VAL A 133 18.58 -9.10 10.08
C VAL A 133 17.35 -8.34 9.57
N GLU A 134 17.35 -7.96 8.29
CA GLU A 134 16.20 -7.31 7.66
C GLU A 134 15.06 -8.30 7.46
N LEU A 135 15.37 -9.53 7.05
CA LEU A 135 14.40 -10.60 6.84
C LEU A 135 13.64 -10.92 8.14
N SER A 136 14.34 -11.06 9.26
CA SER A 136 13.70 -11.26 10.58
C SER A 136 12.84 -10.06 10.98
N SER A 137 13.30 -8.83 10.72
CA SER A 137 12.53 -7.60 10.99
C SER A 137 11.26 -7.50 10.15
N VAL A 138 11.32 -7.91 8.88
CA VAL A 138 10.15 -7.99 7.98
C VAL A 138 9.14 -8.99 8.55
N LEU A 139 9.59 -10.19 8.92
CA LEU A 139 8.70 -11.22 9.44
C LEU A 139 8.03 -10.79 10.76
N GLU A 140 8.79 -10.25 11.70
CA GLU A 140 8.24 -9.72 12.94
C GLU A 140 7.22 -8.60 12.67
N GLY A 141 7.46 -7.79 11.64
CA GLY A 141 6.50 -6.80 11.16
C GLY A 141 5.23 -7.42 10.58
N LEU A 142 5.34 -8.46 9.76
CA LEU A 142 4.20 -9.15 9.15
C LEU A 142 3.34 -9.85 10.22
N ILE A 143 3.97 -10.56 11.16
CA ILE A 143 3.30 -11.19 12.31
C ILE A 143 2.53 -10.15 13.14
N ALA A 144 3.11 -8.97 13.35
CA ALA A 144 2.45 -7.92 14.12
C ALA A 144 1.28 -7.24 13.40
N THR A 145 1.17 -7.40 12.07
CA THR A 145 0.17 -6.69 11.22
C THR A 145 -1.07 -7.55 10.95
N ASP A 146 -1.28 -8.63 11.72
CA ASP A 146 -2.30 -9.68 11.60
C ASP A 146 -3.79 -9.22 11.72
N ARG A 147 -4.16 -8.10 11.10
CA ARG A 147 -5.52 -7.56 11.09
C ARG A 147 -6.30 -7.88 9.82
N ASN A 148 -5.66 -8.40 8.76
CA ASN A 148 -6.30 -8.83 7.52
C ASN A 148 -5.56 -10.07 6.96
N ALA A 149 -5.91 -11.26 7.46
CA ALA A 149 -5.26 -12.53 7.13
C ALA A 149 -5.25 -12.87 5.63
N GLU A 150 -6.19 -12.34 4.83
CA GLU A 150 -6.29 -12.70 3.40
C GLU A 150 -5.15 -12.15 2.53
N THR A 151 -4.76 -10.89 2.71
CA THR A 151 -3.74 -10.26 1.85
C THR A 151 -2.32 -10.62 2.26
N LEU A 152 -2.12 -11.01 3.52
CA LEU A 152 -0.82 -11.40 4.06
C LEU A 152 -0.43 -12.82 3.67
N ASN A 153 -1.40 -13.71 3.36
CA ASN A 153 -1.15 -15.14 3.20
C ASN A 153 -0.10 -15.50 2.14
N TRP A 154 -0.11 -14.85 0.96
CA TRP A 154 0.84 -15.16 -0.11
C TRP A 154 2.24 -14.61 0.18
N LEU A 155 2.33 -13.38 0.68
CA LEU A 155 3.60 -12.72 1.01
C LEU A 155 4.29 -13.41 2.19
N TYR A 156 3.49 -13.94 3.12
CA TYR A 156 3.95 -14.73 4.25
C TYR A 156 4.48 -16.09 3.80
N ALA A 157 3.82 -16.76 2.85
CA ALA A 157 4.28 -18.03 2.29
C ALA A 157 5.63 -17.89 1.58
N ASP A 158 5.85 -16.82 0.81
CA ASP A 158 7.13 -16.54 0.16
C ASP A 158 8.23 -16.19 1.15
N ALA A 159 7.91 -15.42 2.20
CA ALA A 159 8.86 -15.09 3.26
C ALA A 159 9.31 -16.35 4.05
N VAL A 160 8.36 -17.22 4.42
CA VAL A 160 8.64 -18.49 5.10
C VAL A 160 9.48 -19.40 4.21
N ARG A 161 9.15 -19.50 2.91
CA ARG A 161 9.97 -20.23 1.94
C ARG A 161 11.40 -19.69 1.92
N ALA A 162 11.58 -18.39 1.71
CA ALA A 162 12.91 -17.77 1.67
C ALA A 162 13.72 -18.04 2.94
N MET A 163 13.10 -17.97 4.12
CA MET A 163 13.79 -18.22 5.39
C MET A 163 14.19 -19.67 5.61
N LYS A 164 13.38 -20.65 5.18
CA LYS A 164 13.71 -22.07 5.38
C LYS A 164 14.99 -22.48 4.63
N TRP A 165 15.30 -21.78 3.54
CA TRP A 165 16.56 -21.95 2.79
C TRP A 165 17.73 -21.15 3.38
N THR A 166 17.51 -20.40 4.47
CA THR A 166 18.55 -19.62 5.16
C THR A 166 18.71 -20.09 6.61
N ASP A 167 19.87 -19.87 7.22
CA ASP A 167 20.13 -20.20 8.63
C ASP A 167 19.35 -19.32 9.64
N VAL A 168 18.36 -18.55 9.18
CA VAL A 168 17.55 -17.63 10.01
C VAL A 168 16.37 -18.36 10.66
N TRP A 169 16.00 -19.54 10.16
CA TRP A 169 14.88 -20.32 10.71
C TRP A 169 15.22 -20.87 12.10
N THR A 170 14.54 -20.38 13.14
CA THR A 170 14.71 -20.86 14.52
C THR A 170 13.43 -21.54 15.03
N PRO A 171 13.52 -22.53 15.94
CA PRO A 171 12.33 -23.21 16.50
C PRO A 171 11.33 -22.24 17.14
N LYS A 172 11.82 -21.12 17.70
CA LYS A 172 10.97 -20.06 18.27
C LYS A 172 10.18 -19.33 17.19
N LEU A 173 10.77 -19.10 16.01
CA LEU A 173 10.12 -18.46 14.87
C LEU A 173 9.05 -19.39 14.29
N GLU A 174 9.38 -20.68 14.16
CA GLU A 174 8.46 -21.73 13.72
C GLU A 174 7.21 -21.77 14.60
N GLN A 175 7.38 -21.86 15.93
CA GLN A 175 6.25 -21.85 16.85
C GLN A 175 5.39 -20.57 16.73
N ARG A 176 5.99 -19.40 16.47
CA ARG A 176 5.24 -18.14 16.25
C ARG A 176 4.45 -18.19 14.94
N CYS A 177 5.02 -18.74 13.87
CA CYS A 177 4.33 -18.94 12.60
C CYS A 177 3.17 -19.94 12.73
N ILE A 178 3.31 -20.99 13.54
CA ILE A 178 2.22 -21.93 13.86
C ILE A 178 1.10 -21.17 14.60
N ASN A 179 1.45 -20.42 15.65
CA ASN A 179 0.48 -19.68 16.45
C ASN A 179 -0.24 -18.58 15.67
N ALA A 180 0.41 -18.00 14.66
CA ALA A 180 -0.19 -17.02 13.73
C ALA A 180 -1.03 -17.67 12.62
N ASN A 181 -1.28 -18.99 12.69
CA ASN A 181 -1.98 -19.78 11.68
C ASN A 181 -1.35 -19.71 10.27
N ALA A 182 -0.08 -19.30 10.18
CA ALA A 182 0.60 -19.04 8.92
C ALA A 182 1.29 -20.28 8.34
N LEU A 183 1.55 -21.30 9.19
CA LEU A 183 2.12 -22.58 8.76
C LEU A 183 1.08 -23.58 8.24
N VAL A 184 -0.20 -23.38 8.58
CA VAL A 184 -1.31 -24.22 8.09
C VAL A 184 -1.49 -24.05 6.57
N THR A 185 -1.28 -22.84 6.06
CA THR A 185 -1.25 -22.61 4.61
C THR A 185 -0.03 -23.22 3.93
N TRP A 186 1.03 -23.57 4.67
CA TRP A 186 2.31 -24.05 4.14
C TRP A 186 2.42 -25.58 4.13
N SER A 187 1.91 -26.31 5.13
CA SER A 187 1.92 -27.80 5.13
C SER A 187 1.16 -28.41 3.94
N ALA A 188 0.24 -27.65 3.36
CA ALA A 188 -0.43 -27.91 2.10
C ALA A 188 0.48 -27.94 0.86
N PHE A 189 1.61 -27.22 0.90
CA PHE A 189 2.60 -27.12 -0.17
C PHE A 189 3.84 -27.92 0.27
N GLY A 190 3.77 -29.23 0.12
CA GLY A 190 4.88 -30.15 0.38
C GLY A 190 6.13 -29.88 -0.47
N ASP A 191 7.15 -30.74 -0.32
CA ASP A 191 8.43 -30.65 -1.03
C ASP A 191 8.26 -30.26 -2.51
N ALA A 192 9.10 -29.34 -2.97
CA ALA A 192 8.94 -28.55 -4.20
C ALA A 192 8.82 -29.35 -5.52
N ASP A 193 8.94 -30.67 -5.48
CA ASP A 193 8.92 -31.56 -6.65
C ASP A 193 7.56 -32.23 -6.88
N GLN A 194 6.56 -32.03 -6.01
CA GLN A 194 5.20 -32.57 -6.22
C GLN A 194 4.15 -31.46 -6.32
N PRO A 195 3.39 -31.37 -7.43
CA PRO A 195 2.29 -30.43 -7.52
C PRO A 195 1.13 -30.88 -6.61
N CYS A 196 0.94 -30.19 -5.48
CA CYS A 196 -0.20 -30.41 -4.60
C CYS A 196 -1.35 -29.48 -4.97
N LEU A 197 -2.57 -30.02 -5.05
CA LEU A 197 -3.79 -29.20 -5.14
C LEU A 197 -4.36 -29.07 -3.73
N LEU A 198 -4.23 -27.88 -3.13
CA LEU A 198 -4.87 -27.59 -1.85
C LEU A 198 -6.32 -27.15 -2.08
N LEU A 199 -7.26 -27.93 -1.56
CA LEU A 199 -8.68 -27.58 -1.52
C LEU A 199 -9.05 -27.20 -0.10
N SER A 200 -9.33 -25.92 0.11
CA SER A 200 -9.72 -25.38 1.42
C SER A 200 -11.22 -25.10 1.45
N PHE A 201 -11.93 -25.74 2.38
CA PHE A 201 -13.36 -25.50 2.60
C PHE A 201 -13.55 -24.54 3.76
N GLN A 202 -14.15 -23.38 3.51
CA GLN A 202 -14.66 -22.52 4.56
C GLN A 202 -16.18 -22.59 4.58
N SER A 203 -16.73 -23.30 5.57
CA SER A 203 -18.15 -23.17 5.91
C SER A 203 -18.37 -21.81 6.57
N ARG A 204 -19.13 -20.92 5.91
CA ARG A 204 -19.72 -19.75 6.59
C ARG A 204 -20.96 -20.25 7.32
N VAL A 205 -20.77 -20.71 8.55
CA VAL A 205 -21.90 -20.95 9.45
C VAL A 205 -22.49 -19.58 9.77
N GLY A 206 -23.70 -19.30 9.26
CA GLY A 206 -24.49 -18.13 9.67
C GLY A 206 -24.73 -18.15 11.18
N GLU A 207 -25.18 -17.04 11.77
CA GLU A 207 -25.25 -16.78 13.22
C GLU A 207 -26.04 -17.79 14.09
N ASN A 208 -26.58 -18.87 13.51
CA ASN A 208 -27.15 -20.01 14.24
C ASN A 208 -26.20 -21.21 14.19
N PRO A 209 -25.70 -21.70 15.33
CA PRO A 209 -24.92 -22.94 15.37
C PRO A 209 -25.84 -24.12 15.02
N LEU A 210 -25.75 -24.59 13.78
CA LEU A 210 -26.20 -25.93 13.43
C LEU A 210 -25.31 -26.97 14.16
N PRO A 211 -25.82 -28.17 14.48
CA PRO A 211 -24.99 -29.26 15.00
C PRO A 211 -23.80 -29.51 14.04
N ALA A 212 -22.66 -29.91 14.61
CA ALA A 212 -21.38 -30.07 13.92
C ALA A 212 -21.56 -30.75 12.55
N ILE A 213 -21.31 -29.99 11.49
CA ILE A 213 -21.31 -30.52 10.12
C ILE A 213 -19.94 -31.15 9.90
N ASP A 214 -19.91 -32.47 9.73
CA ASP A 214 -18.69 -33.21 9.37
C ASP A 214 -18.71 -33.48 7.85
N PRO A 215 -18.14 -32.59 7.02
CA PRO A 215 -17.92 -32.92 5.62
C PRO A 215 -16.92 -34.08 5.55
N VAL A 216 -17.32 -35.18 4.92
CA VAL A 216 -16.48 -36.34 4.66
C VAL A 216 -16.22 -36.40 3.17
N ILE A 217 -14.95 -36.36 2.75
CA ILE A 217 -14.61 -36.66 1.36
C ILE A 217 -14.49 -38.17 1.25
N GLU A 218 -15.42 -38.79 0.53
CA GLU A 218 -15.41 -40.23 0.35
C GLU A 218 -14.48 -40.69 -0.78
N SER A 219 -14.34 -39.91 -1.84
CA SER A 219 -13.50 -40.28 -2.99
C SER A 219 -13.12 -39.08 -3.85
N ALA A 220 -11.87 -39.04 -4.30
CA ALA A 220 -11.44 -38.20 -5.41
C ALA A 220 -10.99 -39.10 -6.57
N SER A 221 -11.18 -38.67 -7.81
CA SER A 221 -10.74 -39.43 -8.98
C SER A 221 -10.14 -38.56 -10.08
N ILE A 222 -9.19 -39.12 -10.82
CA ILE A 222 -8.63 -38.54 -12.04
C ILE A 222 -8.90 -39.52 -13.17
N ASP A 223 -9.52 -39.08 -14.26
CA ASP A 223 -9.87 -39.93 -15.41
C ASP A 223 -10.61 -41.24 -15.03
N GLY A 224 -11.41 -41.19 -13.96
CA GLY A 224 -12.14 -42.35 -13.43
C GLY A 224 -11.32 -43.31 -12.56
N GLY A 225 -10.03 -43.05 -12.31
CA GLY A 225 -9.20 -43.79 -11.37
C GLY A 225 -9.22 -43.15 -9.97
N PRO A 226 -9.27 -43.93 -8.87
CA PRO A 226 -9.28 -43.39 -7.51
C PRO A 226 -7.94 -42.74 -7.16
N LEU A 227 -7.99 -41.56 -6.55
CA LEU A 227 -6.85 -40.89 -5.96
C LEU A 227 -6.69 -41.31 -4.49
N PRO A 228 -5.44 -41.45 -4.00
CA PRO A 228 -5.21 -41.55 -2.58
C PRO A 228 -5.62 -40.23 -1.91
N LEU A 229 -6.60 -40.30 -1.01
CA LEU A 229 -6.95 -39.19 -0.14
C LEU A 229 -5.95 -39.14 1.02
N GLY A 230 -5.35 -37.98 1.27
CA GLY A 230 -4.58 -37.74 2.48
C GLY A 230 -5.48 -37.65 3.72
N GLU A 231 -4.89 -37.75 4.91
CA GLU A 231 -5.63 -37.57 6.16
C GLU A 231 -6.29 -36.17 6.20
N MET A 232 -7.57 -36.13 6.58
CA MET A 232 -8.27 -34.87 6.85
C MET A 232 -7.85 -34.34 8.22
N GLU A 233 -7.16 -33.21 8.25
CA GLU A 233 -6.88 -32.51 9.50
C GLU A 233 -7.94 -31.46 9.80
N THR A 234 -8.40 -31.45 11.06
CA THR A 234 -9.31 -30.41 11.56
C THR A 234 -8.47 -29.22 12.00
N LEU A 235 -8.70 -28.05 11.39
CA LEU A 235 -7.97 -26.83 11.75
C LEU A 235 -8.74 -26.03 12.80
N TRP A 236 -8.00 -25.15 13.49
CA TRP A 236 -8.54 -24.22 14.48
C TRP A 236 -9.61 -23.31 13.84
N ASN A 237 -10.75 -23.12 14.52
CA ASN A 237 -12.00 -22.46 14.05
C ASN A 237 -12.98 -23.31 13.23
N GLY A 238 -12.90 -24.65 13.26
CA GLY A 238 -13.91 -25.52 12.63
C GLY A 238 -13.82 -25.56 11.09
N VAL A 239 -12.75 -24.99 10.53
CA VAL A 239 -12.40 -25.11 9.11
C VAL A 239 -11.75 -26.48 8.92
N ARG A 240 -12.32 -27.34 8.07
CA ARG A 240 -11.67 -28.60 7.67
C ARG A 240 -11.03 -28.41 6.29
N GLN A 241 -9.76 -28.72 6.17
CA GLN A 241 -9.05 -28.73 4.89
C GLN A 241 -8.78 -30.17 4.48
N CYS A 242 -8.87 -30.45 3.19
CA CYS A 242 -8.44 -31.72 2.64
C CYS A 242 -7.41 -31.46 1.55
N VAL A 243 -6.25 -32.08 1.69
CA VAL A 243 -5.15 -31.93 0.74
C VAL A 243 -5.24 -33.11 -0.23
N VAL A 244 -5.41 -32.81 -1.51
CA VAL A 244 -5.34 -33.82 -2.57
C VAL A 244 -3.98 -33.68 -3.25
N ILE A 245 -3.13 -34.68 -3.06
CA ILE A 245 -1.80 -34.71 -3.69
C ILE A 245 -1.97 -35.30 -5.09
N LEU A 246 -1.66 -34.50 -6.12
CA LEU A 246 -1.72 -34.95 -7.50
C LEU A 246 -0.33 -35.45 -7.94
N PRO A 247 -0.24 -36.57 -8.68
CA PRO A 247 1.04 -36.99 -9.24
C PRO A 247 1.51 -35.98 -10.30
N PRO A 248 2.83 -35.80 -10.50
CA PRO A 248 3.38 -34.88 -11.51
C PRO A 248 2.89 -35.14 -12.94
N SER A 249 2.45 -36.37 -13.24
CA SER A 249 1.91 -36.76 -14.54
C SER A 249 0.51 -36.23 -14.82
N ALA A 250 -0.19 -35.61 -13.85
CA ALA A 250 -1.57 -35.14 -13.99
C ALA A 250 -1.73 -33.77 -14.72
N SER A 251 -0.69 -33.32 -15.43
CA SER A 251 -0.74 -32.07 -16.18
C SER A 251 -1.73 -32.16 -17.35
N GLY A 252 -2.73 -31.27 -17.39
CA GLY A 252 -3.74 -31.26 -18.45
C GLY A 252 -4.85 -32.29 -18.26
N THR A 253 -4.94 -32.88 -17.07
CA THR A 253 -5.97 -33.86 -16.72
C THR A 253 -7.14 -33.18 -16.03
N ILE A 254 -8.37 -33.60 -16.36
CA ILE A 254 -9.58 -33.13 -15.69
C ILE A 254 -9.69 -33.88 -14.37
N VAL A 255 -9.54 -33.17 -13.26
CA VAL A 255 -9.75 -33.77 -11.93
C VAL A 255 -11.24 -33.67 -11.63
N THR A 256 -11.90 -34.83 -11.51
CA THR A 256 -13.31 -34.88 -11.12
C THR A 256 -13.39 -35.23 -9.65
N ILE A 257 -13.87 -34.29 -8.85
CA ILE A 257 -13.98 -34.47 -7.42
C ILE A 257 -15.44 -34.68 -7.06
N HIS A 258 -15.70 -35.81 -6.40
CA HIS A 258 -17.03 -36.18 -5.93
C HIS A 258 -17.10 -35.91 -4.43
N TRP A 259 -17.94 -34.95 -4.06
CA TRP A 259 -18.15 -34.56 -2.68
C TRP A 259 -19.44 -35.20 -2.19
N ARG A 260 -19.40 -35.78 -0.98
CA ARG A 260 -20.60 -36.28 -0.30
C ARG A 260 -20.67 -35.71 1.10
N VAL A 261 -21.52 -34.72 1.30
CA VAL A 261 -21.70 -34.11 2.63
C VAL A 261 -22.80 -34.86 3.36
N ARG A 262 -22.46 -35.44 4.51
CA ARG A 262 -23.42 -36.06 5.43
C ARG A 262 -23.52 -35.23 6.70
N TYR A 263 -24.74 -34.97 7.14
CA TYR A 263 -25.00 -34.47 8.48
C TYR A 263 -24.99 -35.68 9.41
N LEU A 264 -24.04 -35.75 10.33
CA LEU A 264 -23.96 -36.80 11.32
C LEU A 264 -24.34 -36.23 12.68
N ASP A 265 -25.14 -36.98 13.45
CA ASP A 265 -25.34 -36.71 14.87
C ASP A 265 -24.04 -37.03 15.62
N GLU A 266 -23.52 -36.07 16.36
CA GLU A 266 -22.24 -36.19 17.05
C GLU A 266 -22.24 -37.32 18.12
N ALA A 267 -23.39 -37.58 18.75
CA ALA A 267 -23.50 -38.59 19.80
C ALA A 267 -23.67 -40.01 19.25
N THR A 268 -24.27 -40.16 18.07
CA THR A 268 -24.61 -41.48 17.52
C THR A 268 -23.88 -41.84 16.22
N LEU A 269 -23.18 -40.88 15.61
CA LEU A 269 -22.61 -40.97 14.26
C LEU A 269 -23.62 -41.42 13.19
N ARG A 270 -24.92 -41.30 13.46
CA ARG A 270 -25.98 -41.63 12.51
C ARG A 270 -26.28 -40.40 11.66
N GLN A 271 -26.65 -40.65 10.42
CA GLN A 271 -27.01 -39.59 9.48
C GLN A 271 -28.31 -38.91 9.91
N VAL A 272 -28.26 -37.60 10.14
CA VAL A 272 -29.39 -36.73 10.51
C VAL A 272 -29.54 -35.64 9.47
N GLY A 273 -29.96 -36.01 8.28
CA GLY A 273 -30.26 -35.05 7.22
C GLY A 273 -30.12 -35.62 5.81
N PRO A 274 -30.63 -34.87 4.82
CA PRO A 274 -30.43 -35.22 3.42
C PRO A 274 -28.94 -35.32 3.10
N GLU A 275 -28.59 -36.32 2.30
CA GLU A 275 -27.25 -36.45 1.73
C GLU A 275 -27.12 -35.48 0.56
N TRP A 276 -26.07 -34.66 0.55
CA TRP A 276 -25.78 -33.78 -0.58
C TRP A 276 -24.60 -34.35 -1.34
N THR A 277 -24.81 -34.61 -2.62
CA THR A 277 -23.75 -34.99 -3.55
C THR A 277 -23.49 -33.83 -4.49
N HIS A 278 -22.23 -33.44 -4.60
CA HIS A 278 -21.78 -32.44 -5.56
C HIS A 278 -20.65 -33.07 -6.38
N THR A 279 -20.59 -32.76 -7.67
CA THR A 279 -19.51 -33.22 -8.54
C THR A 279 -18.99 -32.01 -9.27
N GLU A 280 -17.70 -31.75 -9.13
CA GLU A 280 -17.03 -30.63 -9.76
C GLU A 280 -15.87 -31.13 -10.62
N GLN A 281 -15.73 -30.56 -11.81
CA GLN A 281 -14.62 -30.80 -12.72
C GLN A 281 -13.70 -29.59 -12.70
N ILE A 282 -12.44 -29.82 -12.33
CA ILE A 282 -11.43 -28.78 -12.27
C ILE A 282 -10.36 -29.11 -13.31
N ASP A 283 -10.14 -28.19 -14.24
CA ASP A 283 -9.03 -28.27 -15.18
C ASP A 283 -7.72 -27.95 -14.45
N PHE A 284 -6.89 -28.97 -14.26
CA PHE A 284 -5.60 -28.79 -13.60
C PHE A 284 -4.56 -28.23 -14.57
N VAL A 285 -4.18 -26.95 -14.39
CA VAL A 285 -3.10 -26.30 -15.13
C VAL A 285 -1.88 -26.15 -14.21
N PRO A 286 -0.75 -26.82 -14.48
CA PRO A 286 0.45 -26.70 -13.66
C PRO A 286 0.94 -25.24 -13.60
N GLY A 287 1.29 -24.78 -12.40
CA GLY A 287 1.88 -23.45 -12.19
C GLY A 287 0.90 -22.31 -11.93
N VAL A 288 -0.42 -22.55 -11.92
CA VAL A 288 -1.42 -21.56 -11.48
C VAL A 288 -1.77 -21.85 -10.02
N ALA A 289 -1.12 -21.15 -9.09
CA ALA A 289 -1.44 -21.25 -7.67
C ALA A 289 -2.77 -20.53 -7.37
N GLY A 290 -3.84 -21.31 -7.15
CA GLY A 290 -5.07 -20.87 -6.50
C GLY A 290 -6.17 -20.35 -7.42
N SER A 291 -7.04 -21.25 -7.89
CA SER A 291 -8.41 -20.91 -8.30
C SER A 291 -9.31 -20.90 -7.05
N ARG A 292 -9.80 -19.73 -6.63
CA ARG A 292 -10.85 -19.62 -5.61
C ARG A 292 -12.19 -19.99 -6.25
N LEU A 293 -12.79 -21.08 -5.79
CA LEU A 293 -14.18 -21.41 -6.10
C LEU A 293 -15.06 -20.87 -4.97
N ARG A 294 -16.06 -20.09 -5.36
CA ARG A 294 -17.10 -19.58 -4.46
C ARG A 294 -18.33 -20.46 -4.73
N ALA A 295 -18.71 -21.30 -3.78
CA ALA A 295 -20.02 -21.92 -3.81
C ALA A 295 -21.04 -20.80 -3.53
N ASP A 296 -21.70 -20.33 -4.57
CA ASP A 296 -22.94 -19.57 -4.41
C ASP A 296 -24.07 -20.61 -4.36
N ASP A 297 -24.72 -20.69 -3.18
CA ASP A 297 -25.84 -21.53 -2.73
C ASP A 297 -25.56 -23.02 -2.42
#